data_AF-A0A3M5TYX7-F1
#
_entry.id   AF-A0A3M5TYX7-F1
#
_cell.length_a   1.000
_cell.length_b   1.000
_cell.length_c   1.000
_cell.angle_alpha   90.00
_cell.angle_beta   90.00
_cell.angle_gamma   90.00
#
_symmetry.space_group_name_H-M   'P 1'
#
loop_
_entity.id
_entity.type
_entity.pdbx_description
1 polymer ?
#
loop_
_entity_poly.entity_id
_entity_poly.type
_entity_poly.pdbx_seq_one_letter_code
_entity_poly.pdbx_strand_id
1 'polypeptide(L)'
;MIHDFEITTEEMNRELQGFLLSRNVDSNDLEDLFKPARRQLGTLRHDEMYGFVPALMLGGSATLGHVEKLKAVEHLILLSQLAELEPYSF
;
A
#
# COMPACT_ATOMS: atom_id res chain seq x y z
N MET A 1 -13.41 -6.48 33.38
CA MET A 1 -14.47 -6.66 32.38
C MET A 1 -13.98 -6.04 31.10
N ILE A 2 -13.57 -6.85 30.12
CA ILE A 2 -13.34 -6.37 28.76
C ILE A 2 -14.74 -6.09 28.24
N HIS A 3 -15.07 -4.83 27.95
CA HIS A 3 -16.28 -4.53 27.20
C HIS A 3 -16.01 -5.05 25.79
N ASP A 4 -16.73 -6.09 25.38
CA ASP A 4 -16.83 -6.42 23.96
C ASP A 4 -17.42 -5.18 23.29
N PHE A 5 -16.55 -4.42 22.62
CA PHE A 5 -16.95 -3.26 21.85
C PHE A 5 -17.57 -3.81 20.57
N GLU A 6 -18.83 -4.21 20.63
CA GLU A 6 -19.60 -4.57 19.43
C GLU A 6 -19.80 -3.29 18.60
N ILE A 7 -18.89 -3.06 17.66
CA ILE A 7 -19.03 -1.99 16.66
C ILE A 7 -20.24 -2.35 15.80
N THR A 8 -21.23 -1.46 15.75
CA THR A 8 -22.40 -1.66 14.90
C THR A 8 -22.00 -1.61 13.42
N THR A 9 -22.76 -2.29 12.55
CA THR A 9 -22.53 -2.21 11.09
C THR A 9 -22.51 -0.78 10.57
N GLU A 10 -23.36 0.10 11.13
CA GLU A 10 -23.41 1.51 10.77
C GLU A 10 -22.16 2.29 11.18
N GLU A 11 -21.63 2.02 12.38
CA GLU A 11 -20.36 2.61 12.81
C GLU A 11 -19.22 2.12 11.93
N MET A 12 -19.14 0.82 11.64
CA MET A 12 -18.11 0.26 10.76
C MET A 12 -18.19 0.86 9.34
N ASN A 13 -19.40 1.02 8.78
CA ASN A 13 -19.61 1.65 7.49
C ASN A 13 -19.13 3.11 7.48
N ARG A 14 -19.45 3.86 8.54
CA ARG A 14 -19.03 5.25 8.68
C ARG A 14 -17.51 5.38 8.80
N GLU A 15 -16.87 4.54 9.60
CA GLU A 15 -15.40 4.54 9.73
C GLU A 15 -14.73 4.16 8.42
N LEU A 16 -15.26 3.16 7.69
CA LEU A 16 -14.75 2.79 6.37
C LEU A 16 -14.88 3.94 5.36
N GLN A 17 -16.04 4.61 5.32
CA GLN A 17 -16.24 5.78 4.46
C GLN A 17 -15.25 6.89 4.80
N GLY A 18 -15.10 7.20 6.09
CA GLY A 18 -14.12 8.18 6.56
C GLY A 18 -12.69 7.83 6.14
N PHE A 19 -12.30 6.57 6.31
CA PHE A 19 -11.01 6.06 5.88
C PHE A 19 -10.77 6.25 4.37
N LEU A 20 -11.75 5.89 3.53
CA LEU A 20 -11.63 6.00 2.08
C LEU A 20 -11.56 7.46 1.61
N LEU A 21 -12.39 8.33 2.20
CA LEU A 21 -12.39 9.77 1.89
C LEU A 21 -11.12 10.48 2.36
N SER A 22 -10.45 9.97 3.40
CA SER A 22 -9.21 10.55 3.90
C SER A 22 -7.98 10.16 3.08
N ARG A 23 -8.07 9.18 2.18
CA ARG A 23 -6.92 8.75 1.37
C ARG A 23 -6.64 9.76 0.27
N ASN A 24 -5.39 10.18 0.17
CA ASN A 24 -4.87 10.91 -0.98
C ASN A 24 -3.49 10.36 -1.36
N VAL A 25 -3.02 10.69 -2.56
CA VAL A 25 -1.70 10.25 -3.04
C VAL A 25 -0.60 10.72 -2.10
N ASP A 26 -0.63 12.00 -1.71
CA ASP A 26 0.44 12.63 -0.92
C ASP A 26 0.63 11.98 0.47
N SER A 27 -0.40 11.32 1.02
CA SER A 27 -0.31 10.55 2.28
C SER A 27 0.44 9.21 2.15
N ASN A 28 0.73 8.77 0.93
CA ASN A 28 1.39 7.51 0.62
C ASN A 28 2.24 7.62 -0.66
N ASP A 29 2.92 8.75 -0.85
CA ASP A 29 3.82 9.00 -1.99
C ASP A 29 5.28 8.88 -1.54
N LEU A 30 5.76 7.65 -1.46
CA LEU A 30 7.14 7.39 -1.06
C LEU A 30 8.12 7.99 -2.09
N GLU A 31 8.99 8.89 -1.62
CA GLU A 31 10.00 9.59 -2.44
C GLU A 31 9.39 10.41 -3.61
N ASP A 32 8.14 10.86 -3.49
CA ASP A 32 7.41 11.59 -4.53
C ASP A 32 7.34 10.84 -5.89
N LEU A 33 7.40 9.51 -5.86
CA LEU A 33 7.56 8.65 -7.04
C LEU A 33 6.25 8.34 -7.76
N PHE A 34 5.08 8.56 -7.17
CA PHE A 34 3.81 8.17 -7.76
C PHE A 34 3.54 8.86 -9.10
N LYS A 35 3.69 10.20 -9.16
CA LYS A 35 3.46 10.98 -10.38
C LYS A 35 4.48 10.61 -11.48
N PRO A 36 5.80 10.53 -11.21
CA PRO A 36 6.78 10.04 -12.17
C PRO A 36 6.53 8.60 -12.65
N ALA A 37 6.25 7.67 -11.74
CA ALA A 37 5.97 6.27 -12.08
C ALA A 37 4.74 6.15 -12.99
N ARG A 38 3.66 6.87 -12.68
CA ARG A 38 2.47 6.91 -13.54
C ARG A 38 2.75 7.50 -14.92
N ARG A 39 3.63 8.50 -15.02
CA ARG A 39 4.02 9.10 -16.30
C ARG A 39 4.82 8.11 -17.16
N GLN A 40 5.71 7.33 -16.54
CA GLN A 40 6.60 6.41 -17.24
C GLN A 40 5.95 5.06 -17.56
N LEU A 41 5.19 4.49 -16.61
CA LEU A 41 4.64 3.13 -16.69
C LEU A 41 3.14 3.13 -17.09
N GLY A 42 2.50 4.30 -17.09
CA GLY A 42 1.08 4.49 -17.38
C GLY A 42 0.15 4.08 -16.24
N THR A 43 -1.13 4.42 -16.33
CA THR A 43 -2.15 4.14 -15.29
C THR A 43 -2.25 2.64 -14.95
N LEU A 44 -2.41 2.34 -13.65
CA LEU A 44 -2.63 0.99 -13.12
C LEU A 44 -4.02 0.47 -13.51
N ARG A 45 -4.13 -0.82 -13.81
CA ARG A 45 -5.41 -1.53 -13.75
C ARG A 45 -5.79 -1.81 -12.29
N HIS A 46 -7.03 -2.26 -12.08
CA HIS A 46 -7.57 -2.57 -10.75
C HIS A 46 -6.78 -3.66 -9.99
N ASP A 47 -6.00 -4.47 -10.71
CA ASP A 47 -5.21 -5.58 -10.18
C ASP A 47 -3.70 -5.30 -10.16
N GLU A 48 -3.30 -4.05 -10.39
CA GLU A 48 -1.90 -3.65 -10.48
C GLU A 48 -1.48 -2.67 -9.38
N MET A 49 -0.19 -2.68 -9.06
CA MET A 49 0.47 -1.68 -8.22
C MET A 49 1.82 -1.25 -8.81
N TYR A 50 2.32 -0.10 -8.36
CA TYR A 50 3.74 0.22 -8.53
C TYR A 50 4.51 -0.38 -7.35
N GLY A 51 5.57 -1.12 -7.63
CA GLY A 51 6.40 -1.75 -6.60
C GLY A 51 7.88 -1.70 -6.95
N PHE A 52 8.74 -1.76 -5.94
CA PHE A 52 10.19 -1.79 -6.14
C PHE A 52 10.68 -3.18 -6.55
N VAL A 53 11.52 -3.21 -7.58
CA VAL A 53 12.20 -4.42 -8.06
C VAL A 53 13.71 -4.13 -8.14
N PRO A 54 14.53 -4.80 -7.32
CA PRO A 54 14.15 -5.76 -6.28
C PRO A 54 13.43 -5.08 -5.10
N ALA A 55 12.79 -5.87 -4.24
CA ALA A 55 12.18 -5.36 -3.02
C ALA A 55 13.23 -4.61 -2.16
N LEU A 56 12.84 -3.51 -1.50
CA LEU A 56 13.76 -2.67 -0.72
C LEU A 56 14.54 -3.46 0.32
N MET A 57 13.86 -4.39 1.01
CA MET A 57 14.49 -5.26 2.02
C MET A 57 15.55 -6.21 1.44
N LEU A 58 15.49 -6.51 0.15
CA LEU A 58 16.50 -7.31 -0.56
C LEU A 58 17.60 -6.44 -1.18
N GLY A 59 17.74 -5.19 -0.72
CA GLY A 59 18.72 -4.23 -1.23
C GLY A 59 18.23 -3.40 -2.42
N GLY A 60 16.92 -3.38 -2.69
CA GLY A 60 16.32 -2.51 -3.69
C GLY A 60 16.49 -1.03 -3.38
N SER A 61 16.51 -0.21 -4.43
CA SER A 61 16.61 1.25 -4.31
C SER A 61 15.23 1.89 -4.42
N ALA A 62 14.94 2.83 -3.52
CA ALA A 62 13.75 3.69 -3.59
C ALA A 62 13.90 4.78 -4.67
N THR A 63 14.10 4.37 -5.93
CA THR A 63 14.28 5.27 -7.07
C THR A 63 13.35 4.89 -8.23
N LEU A 64 13.00 5.86 -9.07
CA LEU A 64 12.10 5.66 -10.21
C LEU A 64 12.55 4.52 -11.14
N GLY A 65 13.85 4.35 -11.35
CA GLY A 65 14.41 3.31 -12.21
C GLY A 65 14.19 1.87 -11.70
N HIS A 66 13.84 1.71 -10.43
CA HIS A 66 13.55 0.42 -9.80
C HIS A 66 12.06 0.25 -9.52
N VAL A 67 11.20 1.14 -10.02
CA VAL A 67 9.74 0.99 -9.90
C VAL A 67 9.23 0.26 -11.14
N GLU A 68 8.48 -0.82 -10.92
CA GLU A 68 7.79 -1.57 -11.96
C GLU A 68 6.28 -1.60 -11.71
N LYS A 69 5.52 -1.86 -12.77
CA LYS A 69 4.08 -2.14 -12.70
C LYS A 69 3.89 -3.64 -12.55
N LEU A 70 3.32 -4.06 -11.43
CA LEU A 70 3.24 -5.45 -11.00
C LEU A 70 1.80 -5.84 -10.69
N LYS A 71 1.50 -7.15 -10.73
CA LYS A 71 0.24 -7.65 -10.19
C LYS A 71 0.25 -7.55 -8.67
N ALA A 72 -0.78 -6.90 -8.11
CA ALA A 72 -0.76 -6.51 -6.71
C ALA A 72 -0.78 -7.73 -5.77
N VAL A 73 -1.63 -8.71 -6.06
CA VAL A 73 -1.79 -9.91 -5.20
C VAL A 73 -0.49 -10.70 -5.13
N GLU A 74 0.09 -11.01 -6.29
CA GLU A 74 1.32 -11.80 -6.40
C GLU A 74 2.51 -11.09 -5.76
N HIS A 75 2.64 -9.78 -5.98
CA HIS A 75 3.72 -9.01 -5.37
C HIS A 75 3.59 -8.93 -3.84
N LEU A 76 2.39 -8.69 -3.32
CA LEU A 76 2.13 -8.64 -1.88
C LEU A 76 2.31 -10.01 -1.21
N ILE A 77 1.94 -11.11 -1.87
CA ILE A 77 2.21 -12.47 -1.39
C ILE A 77 3.71 -12.75 -1.35
N LEU A 78 4.47 -12.31 -2.36
CA LEU A 78 5.93 -12.43 -2.33
C LEU A 78 6.50 -11.65 -1.14
N LEU A 79 6.09 -10.38 -0.96
CA LEU A 79 6.58 -9.54 0.13
C LEU A 79 6.27 -10.11 1.51
N SER A 80 5.09 -10.71 1.70
CA SER A 80 4.70 -11.31 2.98
C SER A 80 5.50 -12.57 3.35
N GLN A 81 6.17 -13.19 2.37
CA GLN A 81 7.09 -14.31 2.62
C GLN A 81 8.49 -13.84 3.02
N LEU A 82 8.83 -12.58 2.77
CA LEU A 82 10.16 -12.05 3.04
C LEU A 82 10.32 -11.52 4.47
N ALA A 83 9.25 -11.02 5.09
CA ALA A 83 9.24 -10.54 6.47
C ALA A 83 7.86 -10.68 7.11
N GLU A 84 7.85 -10.89 8.42
CA GLU A 84 6.61 -10.87 9.21
C GLU A 84 6.04 -9.44 9.28
N LEU A 85 4.71 -9.35 9.37
CA LEU A 85 4.03 -8.08 9.58
C LEU A 85 4.16 -7.67 11.04
N GLU A 86 4.98 -6.66 11.28
CA GLU A 86 5.13 -6.07 12.61
C GLU A 86 4.00 -5.06 12.90
N PRO A 87 3.35 -5.12 14.08
CA PRO A 87 2.44 -4.07 14.50
C PRO A 87 3.14 -2.72 14.51
N TYR A 88 2.55 -1.74 13.83
CA TYR A 88 3.07 -0.38 13.85
C TYR A 88 3.00 0.17 15.29
N SER A 89 4.17 0.35 15.90
CA SER A 89 4.31 0.82 17.29
C SER A 89 4.51 2.34 17.29
N PHE A 90 3.65 3.08 17.98
CA PHE A 90 3.76 4.51 18.22
C PHE A 90 4.45 4.81 19.56
#